data_AF-A0A2W7PDF5-F1
#
_entry.id   AF-A0A2W7PDF5-F1
#
_cell.length_a   1.000
_cell.length_b   1.000
_cell.length_c   1.000
_cell.angle_alpha   90.00
_cell.angle_beta   90.00
_cell.angle_gamma   90.00
#
_symmetry.space_group_name_H-M   'P 1'
#
loop_
_entity.id
_entity.type
_entity.pdbx_description
1 polymer ?
#
loop_
_entity_poly.entity_id
_entity_poly.type
_entity_poly.pdbx_seq_one_letter_code
_entity_poly.pdbx_strand_id
1 'polypeptide(L)' 'MGRDNKQGKSKNKDSLPQTPKNQKIKPNEVQEEFAREFAELGEPRSKPKSKS' A
#
# COMPACT_ATOMS: atom_id res chain seq x y z
N MET A 1 3.00 25.91 14.82
CA MET A 1 3.79 26.25 13.61
C MET A 1 2.82 26.47 12.47
N GLY A 2 2.69 27.71 11.99
CA GLY A 2 1.75 28.05 10.91
C GLY A 2 2.22 27.51 9.56
N ARG A 3 1.32 26.87 8.80
CA ARG A 3 1.63 26.45 7.43
C ARG A 3 1.60 27.70 6.54
N ASP A 4 2.75 28.05 5.98
CA ASP A 4 2.88 29.09 4.96
C ASP A 4 2.05 28.67 3.74
N ASN A 5 1.01 29.43 3.40
CA ASN A 5 0.07 29.13 2.31
C ASN A 5 0.64 29.59 0.96
N LYS A 6 1.86 29.15 0.64
CA LYS A 6 2.45 29.37 -0.68
C LYS A 6 1.95 28.27 -1.61
N GLN A 7 0.94 28.59 -2.40
CA GLN A 7 0.53 27.80 -3.56
C GLN A 7 1.57 27.95 -4.69
N GLY A 8 2.82 27.57 -4.42
CA GLY A 8 3.81 27.33 -5.45
C GLY A 8 3.49 26.01 -6.12
N LYS A 9 3.35 26.00 -7.45
CA LYS A 9 3.17 24.76 -8.22
C LYS A 9 4.34 23.82 -7.90
N SER A 10 4.13 22.86 -7.01
CA SER A 10 5.17 21.91 -6.62
C SER A 10 5.40 20.98 -7.82
N LYS A 11 6.49 21.23 -8.55
CA LYS A 11 7.00 20.27 -9.54
C LYS A 11 7.68 19.16 -8.76
N ASN A 12 6.88 18.31 -8.13
CA ASN A 12 7.36 17.18 -7.32
C ASN A 12 7.82 16.01 -8.20
N LYS A 13 8.49 16.32 -9.32
CA LYS A 13 8.98 15.33 -10.29
C LYS A 13 10.19 14.58 -9.74
N ASP A 14 10.90 15.19 -8.80
CA ASP A 14 12.11 14.65 -8.16
C ASP A 14 11.92 14.26 -6.69
N SER A 15 10.71 14.37 -6.12
CA SER A 15 10.48 13.75 -4.80
C SER A 15 10.57 12.25 -4.94
N LEU A 16 11.29 11.63 -4.00
CA LEU A 16 11.14 10.21 -3.79
C LEU A 16 9.65 9.92 -3.53
N PRO A 17 9.04 9.03 -4.30
CA PRO A 17 7.66 8.64 -4.03
C PRO A 17 7.63 8.04 -2.63
N GLN A 18 6.59 8.38 -1.84
CA GLN A 18 6.43 7.82 -0.49
C GLN A 18 6.42 6.28 -0.50
N THR A 19 6.09 5.68 -1.63
CA THR A 19 6.24 4.26 -1.92
C THR A 19 7.20 4.06 -3.09
N PRO A 20 8.17 3.14 -3.00
CA PRO A 20 9.00 2.77 -4.14
C PRO A 20 8.15 2.48 -5.39
N LYS A 21 8.62 2.85 -6.59
CA LYS A 21 7.86 2.69 -7.84
C LYS A 21 7.35 1.25 -8.05
N ASN A 22 8.13 0.26 -7.61
CA ASN A 22 7.83 -1.16 -7.74
C ASN A 22 6.80 -1.67 -6.71
N GLN A 23 6.48 -0.87 -5.69
CA GLN A 23 5.49 -1.20 -4.64
C GLN A 23 4.23 -0.33 -4.78
N LYS A 24 4.11 0.44 -5.87
CA LYS A 24 2.96 1.28 -6.12
C LYS A 24 1.86 0.45 -6.78
N ILE A 25 0.84 0.13 -6.01
CA ILE A 25 -0.39 -0.50 -6.52
C ILE A 25 -1.09 0.50 -7.45
N LYS A 26 -1.58 0.04 -8.60
CA LYS A 26 -2.36 0.91 -9.49
C LYS A 26 -3.69 1.25 -8.81
N PRO A 27 -4.22 2.48 -8.93
CA PRO A 27 -5.45 2.89 -8.25
C PRO A 27 -6.65 1.94 -8.46
N ASN A 28 -6.77 1.36 -9.65
CA ASN A 28 -7.86 0.44 -10.01
C ASN A 28 -7.69 -0.97 -9.42
N GLU A 29 -6.48 -1.33 -9.00
CA GLU A 29 -6.12 -2.66 -8.48
C GLU A 29 -6.12 -2.67 -6.93
N VAL A 30 -6.23 -1.50 -6.29
CA VAL A 30 -6.18 -1.35 -4.82
C VAL A 30 -7.23 -2.22 -4.13
N GLN A 31 -8.50 -2.12 -4.57
CA GLN A 31 -9.59 -2.86 -3.92
C GLN A 31 -9.40 -4.38 -4.03
N GLU A 32 -8.84 -4.86 -5.14
CA GLU A 32 -8.63 -6.28 -5.38
C GLU A 32 -7.49 -6.83 -4.51
N GLU A 33 -6.36 -6.12 -4.43
CA GLU A 33 -5.24 -6.51 -3.56
C GLU A 33 -5.63 -6.48 -2.08
N PHE A 34 -6.34 -5.42 -1.64
CA PHE A 34 -6.87 -5.37 -0.27
C PHE A 34 -7.82 -6.54 0.01
N ALA A 35 -8.75 -6.86 -0.89
CA ALA A 35 -9.68 -7.97 -0.70
C ALA A 35 -8.95 -9.33 -0.58
N ARG A 36 -7.90 -9.54 -1.38
CA ARG A 36 -7.07 -10.76 -1.30
C ARG A 36 -6.32 -10.85 0.04
N GLU A 37 -5.68 -9.77 0.48
CA GLU A 37 -4.98 -9.72 1.78
C GLU A 37 -5.95 -9.97 2.95
N PHE A 38 -7.13 -9.33 2.92
CA PHE A 38 -8.15 -9.54 3.96
C PHE A 38 -8.72 -10.96 3.96
N ALA A 39 -8.90 -11.58 2.78
CA ALA A 39 -9.31 -12.97 2.68
C ALA A 39 -8.23 -13.92 3.24
N GLU A 40 -6.95 -13.66 2.99
CA GLU A 40 -5.84 -14.42 3.56
C GLU A 40 -5.74 -14.28 5.08
N LEU A 41 -6.09 -13.12 5.64
CA LEU A 41 -6.15 -12.89 7.08
C LEU A 41 -7.36 -13.58 7.76
N GLY A 42 -8.47 -13.76 7.04
CA GLY A 42 -9.68 -14.42 7.51
C GLY A 42 -9.63 -15.95 7.48
N GLU A 43 -8.72 -16.52 6.69
CA GLU A 43 -8.41 -17.95 6.74
C GLU A 43 -7.71 -18.26 8.07
N PRO A 44 -8.26 -19.16 8.92
CA PRO A 44 -7.50 -19.62 10.07
C PRO A 44 -6.23 -20.26 9.52
N ARG A 45 -5.05 -19.75 9.93
CA ARG A 45 -3.72 -20.36 9.68
C ARG A 45 -3.59 -21.75 10.37
N SER A 46 -4.68 -22.47 10.57
CA SER A 46 -4.73 -23.82 11.10
C SER A 46 -4.48 -24.84 9.99
N LYS A 47 -3.22 -25.00 9.62
CA LYS A 47 -2.72 -26.34 9.30
C LYS A 47 -1.54 -26.62 10.23
N PRO A 48 -1.77 -27.17 11.43
CA PRO A 48 -0.68 -27.83 12.12
C PRO A 48 -0.19 -28.95 11.19
N LYS A 49 1.04 -28.86 10.70
CA LYS A 49 1.70 -30.01 10.09
C LYS A 49 1.87 -31.06 11.18
N SER A 50 0.94 -32.01 11.27
CA SER A 50 1.22 -33.27 11.95
C SER A 50 2.32 -33.97 11.16
N LYS A 51 3.49 -34.10 11.78
CA LYS A 51 4.56 -34.97 11.31
C LYS A 51 3.99 -36.40 11.22
N SER A 52 4.14 -37.04 10.07
CA SER A 52 4.05 -38.49 9.91
C SER A 52 5.39 -39.00 9.40
#